data_AF-A0A933HXB4-F1
#
_entry.id   AF-A0A933HXB4-F1
#
_cell.length_a   1.000
_cell.length_b   1.000
_cell.length_c   1.000
_cell.angle_alpha   90.00
_cell.angle_beta   90.00
_cell.angle_gamma   90.00
#
_symmetry.space_group_name_H-M   'P 1'
#
loop_
_entity.id
_entity.type
_entity.pdbx_description
1 polymer ?
#
loop_
_entity_poly.entity_id
_entity_poly.type
_entity_poly.pdbx_seq_one_letter_code
_entity_poly.pdbx_strand_id
1 'polypeptide(L)'
;MIRAIFAVAVAALPSWAFCQGGPELPSFSSVMDRVFAKSENMRVNMDIRGFFNGDRYDVRDTFAKIDMEVSREYGGKNYRFSGDVDGRYLSGRVEARSDGAWEIWGGGLSVTLRKRGASDYELSGFVDEDQPNGSRHIDVDLRQWGSPGSFSVWESGVNLDVRKFGSSTSVSGDIELDRFGKKALAVLGVFVAVIESELDKPKEEPAPKK
;
A
#
# COMPACT_ATOMS: atom_id res chain seq x y z
N MET A 1 6.89 -25.55 59.40
CA MET A 1 6.72 -26.87 58.77
C MET A 1 6.57 -26.67 57.27
N ILE A 2 7.43 -27.33 56.47
CA ILE A 2 7.22 -27.86 55.09
C ILE A 2 6.97 -26.80 53.98
N ARG A 3 7.94 -26.39 53.14
CA ARG A 3 8.62 -27.03 51.98
C ARG A 3 7.71 -27.59 50.86
N ALA A 4 7.77 -26.98 49.67
CA ALA A 4 7.58 -27.62 48.35
C ALA A 4 8.28 -26.71 47.30
N ILE A 5 9.57 -26.91 46.99
CA ILE A 5 10.17 -27.79 45.96
C ILE A 5 9.75 -27.40 44.54
N PHE A 6 10.57 -26.54 43.92
CA PHE A 6 10.78 -26.47 42.49
C PHE A 6 11.56 -27.72 42.05
N ALA A 7 11.07 -28.42 41.02
CA ALA A 7 11.86 -29.39 40.28
C ALA A 7 11.82 -29.00 38.81
N VAL A 8 12.83 -28.23 38.37
CA VAL A 8 13.14 -28.08 36.94
C VAL A 8 14.15 -29.18 36.62
N ALA A 9 13.73 -30.16 35.84
CA ALA A 9 14.60 -31.19 35.31
C ALA A 9 15.58 -30.55 34.32
N VAL A 10 16.85 -30.44 34.71
CA VAL A 10 17.94 -30.12 33.78
C VAL A 10 18.28 -31.40 33.04
N ALA A 11 17.74 -31.55 31.84
CA ALA A 11 18.21 -32.56 30.91
C ALA A 11 19.65 -32.20 30.52
N ALA A 12 20.61 -33.03 30.93
CA ALA A 12 22.00 -32.92 30.52
C ALA A 12 22.08 -33.21 29.01
N LEU A 13 22.19 -32.15 28.21
CA LEU A 13 22.49 -32.28 26.79
C LEU A 13 23.99 -32.53 26.60
N PRO A 14 24.37 -33.36 25.61
CA PRO A 14 25.75 -33.73 25.39
C PRO A 14 26.57 -32.55 24.86
N SER A 15 27.81 -32.46 25.34
CA SER A 15 28.76 -31.35 25.20
C SER A 15 29.27 -31.05 23.79
N TRP A 16 28.79 -31.73 22.75
CA TRP A 16 29.20 -31.55 21.36
C TRP A 16 28.20 -30.75 20.51
N ALA A 17 27.07 -30.31 21.07
CA ALA A 17 26.08 -29.49 20.36
C ALA A 17 26.35 -27.97 20.37
N PHE A 18 27.45 -27.52 21.00
CA PHE A 18 27.81 -26.10 21.12
C PHE A 18 28.92 -25.70 20.14
N CYS A 19 28.71 -25.91 18.85
CA CYS A 19 29.56 -25.34 17.78
C CYS A 19 28.76 -25.16 16.49
N GLN A 20 27.60 -24.53 16.59
CA GLN A 20 27.00 -23.83 15.44
C GLN A 20 26.70 -22.43 15.94
N GLY A 21 27.30 -21.43 15.30
CA GLY A 21 27.08 -20.02 15.63
C GLY A 21 25.59 -19.75 15.64
N GLY A 22 25.05 -19.54 16.85
CA GLY A 22 23.66 -19.13 16.99
C GLY A 22 23.44 -17.83 16.23
N PRO A 23 22.20 -17.53 15.81
CA PRO A 23 21.89 -16.25 15.17
C PRO A 23 22.39 -15.14 16.10
N GLU A 24 23.35 -14.34 15.61
CA GLU A 24 23.88 -13.22 16.38
C GLU A 24 22.71 -12.29 16.69
N LEU A 25 22.39 -12.18 17.98
CA LEU A 25 21.39 -11.21 18.42
C LEU A 25 21.90 -9.82 18.04
N PRO A 26 21.06 -8.96 17.44
CA PRO A 26 21.47 -7.61 17.07
C PRO A 26 22.01 -6.91 18.31
N SER A 27 23.16 -6.24 18.15
CA SER A 27 23.77 -5.50 19.26
C SER A 27 22.79 -4.44 19.78
N PHE A 28 22.85 -4.14 21.08
CA PHE A 28 22.02 -3.07 21.65
C PHE A 28 22.18 -1.75 20.90
N SER A 29 23.40 -1.43 20.43
CA SER A 29 23.64 -0.27 19.55
C SER A 29 22.82 -0.36 18.27
N SER A 30 22.84 -1.49 17.55
CA SER A 30 22.05 -1.63 16.32
C SER A 30 20.54 -1.59 16.55
N VAL A 31 20.06 -2.02 17.72
CA VAL A 31 18.67 -1.89 18.14
C VAL A 31 18.36 -0.42 18.41
N MET A 32 19.21 0.28 19.17
CA MET A 32 19.04 1.69 19.48
C MET A 32 19.17 2.57 18.23
N ASP A 33 20.09 2.27 17.32
CA ASP A 33 20.25 2.98 16.05
C ASP A 33 19.04 2.80 15.14
N ARG A 34 18.33 1.66 15.19
CA ARG A 34 17.02 1.50 14.51
C ARG A 34 15.91 2.27 15.22
N VAL A 35 15.92 2.29 16.56
CA VAL A 35 14.91 3.01 17.36
C VAL A 35 15.06 4.52 17.23
N PHE A 36 16.28 5.02 17.03
CA PHE A 36 16.60 6.44 16.87
C PHE A 36 17.01 6.81 15.45
N ALA A 37 16.91 5.89 14.48
CA ALA A 37 17.02 6.22 13.07
C ALA A 37 15.95 7.27 12.79
N LYS A 38 16.40 8.47 12.41
CA LYS A 38 15.53 9.56 12.03
C LYS A 38 14.68 9.07 10.86
N SER A 39 13.39 8.85 11.09
CA SER A 39 12.44 8.52 10.02
C SER A 39 12.60 9.58 8.93
N GLU A 40 12.90 9.12 7.71
CA GLU A 40 13.01 10.00 6.56
C GLU A 40 11.60 10.36 6.10
N ASN A 41 11.15 11.54 6.51
CA ASN A 41 9.94 12.13 5.99
C ASN A 41 10.18 12.59 4.55
N MET A 42 9.34 12.12 3.64
CA MET A 42 9.33 12.53 2.25
C MET A 42 8.01 13.20 1.93
N ARG A 43 8.10 14.37 1.32
CA ARG A 43 6.94 15.07 0.79
C ARG A 43 6.39 14.33 -0.42
N VAL A 44 5.08 14.24 -0.50
CA VAL A 44 4.34 13.70 -1.64
C VAL A 44 3.72 14.86 -2.42
N ASN A 45 3.85 14.79 -3.75
CA ASN A 45 3.17 15.66 -4.69
C ASN A 45 2.93 14.85 -5.96
N MET A 46 1.84 14.09 -5.91
CA MET A 46 1.43 13.17 -6.94
C MET A 46 0.25 13.76 -7.71
N ASP A 47 0.27 13.52 -9.01
CA ASP A 47 -0.75 13.92 -9.97
C ASP A 47 -1.23 12.67 -10.71
N ILE A 48 -2.55 12.47 -10.71
CA ILE A 48 -3.26 11.36 -11.32
C ILE A 48 -4.14 11.94 -12.41
N ARG A 49 -3.85 11.62 -13.66
CA ARG A 49 -4.54 12.21 -14.82
C ARG A 49 -5.22 11.14 -15.66
N GLY A 50 -6.53 11.27 -15.79
CA GLY A 50 -7.32 10.41 -16.67
C GLY A 50 -7.25 10.84 -18.14
N PHE A 51 -7.17 9.85 -19.02
CA PHE A 51 -7.24 9.98 -20.48
C PHE A 51 -8.35 9.08 -21.02
N PHE A 52 -8.82 9.38 -22.22
CA PHE A 52 -9.77 8.53 -22.96
C PHE A 52 -11.00 8.13 -22.11
N ASN A 53 -11.67 9.10 -21.49
CA ASN A 53 -12.86 8.89 -20.64
C ASN A 53 -12.66 7.90 -19.47
N GLY A 54 -11.45 7.82 -18.91
CA GLY A 54 -11.15 6.96 -17.76
C GLY A 54 -10.71 5.55 -18.14
N ASP A 55 -10.34 5.29 -19.40
CA ASP A 55 -9.76 4.01 -19.79
C ASP A 55 -8.25 3.92 -19.49
N ARG A 56 -7.58 5.06 -19.31
CA ARG A 56 -6.16 5.14 -18.96
C ARG A 56 -5.90 6.28 -17.98
N TYR A 57 -4.98 6.07 -17.04
CA TYR A 57 -4.51 7.05 -16.09
C TYR A 57 -2.98 7.06 -16.04
N ASP A 58 -2.40 8.26 -16.01
CA ASP A 58 -1.00 8.46 -15.62
C ASP A 58 -0.95 8.84 -14.14
N VAL A 59 -0.16 8.13 -13.35
CA VAL A 59 0.08 8.38 -11.93
C VAL A 59 1.54 8.79 -11.78
N ARG A 60 1.79 10.07 -11.46
CA ARG A 60 3.14 10.63 -11.39
C ARG A 60 3.41 11.34 -10.08
N ASP A 61 4.52 11.03 -9.43
CA ASP A 61 5.02 11.78 -8.26
C ASP A 61 6.44 12.28 -8.50
N THR A 62 6.66 13.57 -8.26
CA THR A 62 7.96 14.22 -8.52
C THR A 62 9.03 13.86 -7.48
N PHE A 63 8.65 13.72 -6.21
CA PHE A 63 9.59 13.52 -5.10
C PHE A 63 9.92 12.04 -4.91
N ALA A 64 8.91 11.18 -4.95
CA ALA A 64 9.02 9.74 -4.90
C ALA A 64 9.54 9.13 -6.21
N LYS A 65 9.61 9.91 -7.30
CA LYS A 65 9.99 9.46 -8.65
C LYS A 65 9.13 8.28 -9.10
N ILE A 66 7.82 8.49 -9.09
CA ILE A 66 6.84 7.51 -9.56
C ILE A 66 6.37 7.98 -10.94
N ASP A 67 6.36 7.08 -11.92
CA ASP A 67 5.75 7.29 -13.23
C ASP A 67 5.09 5.98 -13.68
N MET A 68 3.78 5.88 -13.44
CA MET A 68 3.00 4.65 -13.64
C MET A 68 1.84 4.92 -14.59
N GLU A 69 1.59 4.01 -15.52
CA GLU A 69 0.37 3.95 -16.32
C GLU A 69 -0.58 2.91 -15.72
N VAL A 70 -1.86 3.26 -15.58
CA VAL A 70 -2.95 2.35 -15.22
C VAL A 70 -3.94 2.34 -16.38
N SER A 71 -4.26 1.17 -16.91
CA SER A 71 -5.17 1.03 -18.04
C SER A 71 -6.23 -0.02 -17.76
N ARG A 72 -7.46 0.26 -18.17
CA ARG A 72 -8.57 -0.67 -18.05
C ARG A 72 -8.43 -1.80 -19.07
N GLU A 73 -8.62 -3.04 -18.63
CA GLU A 73 -8.64 -4.18 -19.55
C GLU A 73 -9.98 -4.26 -20.29
N TYR A 74 -9.92 -4.62 -21.58
CA TYR A 74 -11.08 -4.66 -22.46
C TYR A 74 -12.17 -5.60 -21.93
N GLY A 75 -13.41 -5.10 -21.86
CA GLY A 75 -14.59 -5.91 -21.52
C GLY A 75 -14.76 -6.23 -20.03
N GLY A 76 -14.01 -5.58 -19.12
CA GLY A 76 -14.03 -5.94 -17.70
C GLY A 76 -14.04 -4.79 -16.70
N LYS A 77 -13.93 -5.18 -15.42
CA LYS A 77 -13.67 -4.32 -14.26
C LYS A 77 -12.22 -4.42 -13.78
N ASN A 78 -11.37 -5.03 -14.60
CA ASN A 78 -9.97 -5.28 -14.30
C ASN A 78 -9.10 -4.20 -14.94
N TYR A 79 -7.94 -3.98 -14.36
CA TYR A 79 -6.97 -3.00 -14.79
C TYR A 79 -5.59 -3.63 -14.84
N ARG A 80 -4.73 -3.09 -15.70
CA ARG A 80 -3.31 -3.37 -15.74
C ARG A 80 -2.56 -2.11 -15.37
N PHE A 81 -1.47 -2.26 -14.64
CA PHE A 81 -0.57 -1.16 -14.39
C PHE A 81 0.88 -1.54 -14.71
N SER A 82 1.66 -0.54 -15.09
CA SER A 82 3.09 -0.67 -15.34
C SER A 82 3.79 0.68 -15.33
N GLY A 83 5.03 0.71 -14.89
CA GLY A 83 5.84 1.92 -14.93
C GLY A 83 7.07 1.82 -14.06
N ASP A 84 7.61 2.97 -13.68
CA ASP A 84 8.82 3.10 -12.89
C ASP A 84 8.52 3.67 -11.49
N VAL A 85 9.15 3.07 -10.48
CA VAL A 85 9.16 3.54 -9.10
C VAL A 85 10.62 3.65 -8.66
N ASP A 86 11.13 4.87 -8.57
CA ASP A 86 12.51 5.18 -8.15
C ASP A 86 13.60 4.45 -8.96
N GLY A 87 13.43 4.36 -10.27
CA GLY A 87 14.35 3.72 -11.21
C GLY A 87 14.16 2.21 -11.33
N ARG A 88 13.07 1.66 -10.80
CA ARG A 88 12.74 0.23 -10.90
C ARG A 88 11.39 0.03 -11.54
N TYR A 89 11.37 -0.89 -12.51
CA TYR A 89 10.14 -1.24 -13.18
C TYR A 89 9.20 -2.04 -12.26
N LEU A 90 7.96 -1.59 -12.16
CA LEU A 90 6.88 -2.23 -11.42
C LEU A 90 5.70 -2.45 -12.37
N SER A 91 5.10 -3.65 -12.32
CA SER A 91 3.93 -3.97 -13.13
C SER A 91 3.06 -5.03 -12.47
N GLY A 92 1.77 -5.02 -12.79
CA GLY A 92 0.82 -5.98 -12.26
C GLY A 92 -0.59 -5.76 -12.79
N ARG A 93 -1.56 -6.32 -12.07
CA ARG A 93 -2.98 -6.21 -12.38
C ARG A 93 -3.78 -5.81 -11.15
N VAL A 94 -4.88 -5.12 -11.38
CA VAL A 94 -5.95 -4.90 -10.42
C VAL A 94 -7.15 -5.71 -10.88
N GLU A 95 -7.65 -6.63 -10.09
CA GLU A 95 -8.85 -7.38 -10.42
C GLU A 95 -9.99 -7.10 -9.44
N ALA A 96 -11.19 -6.98 -10.00
CA ALA A 96 -12.39 -6.83 -9.21
C ALA A 96 -12.80 -8.20 -8.63
N ARG A 97 -12.98 -8.25 -7.32
CA ARG A 97 -13.45 -9.43 -6.60
C ARG A 97 -14.99 -9.44 -6.53
N SER A 98 -15.55 -10.63 -6.31
CA SER A 98 -16.99 -10.83 -6.23
C SER A 98 -17.66 -10.13 -5.03
N ASP A 99 -16.88 -9.84 -3.99
CA ASP A 99 -17.30 -9.11 -2.79
C ASP A 99 -17.27 -7.58 -2.96
N GLY A 100 -16.95 -7.09 -4.17
CA GLY A 100 -16.86 -5.66 -4.47
C GLY A 100 -15.54 -5.01 -4.05
N ALA A 101 -14.56 -5.80 -3.60
CA ALA A 101 -13.20 -5.33 -3.39
C ALA A 101 -12.41 -5.33 -4.72
N TRP A 102 -11.27 -4.63 -4.73
CA TRP A 102 -10.27 -4.72 -5.79
C TRP A 102 -8.97 -5.23 -5.20
N GLU A 103 -8.28 -6.10 -5.92
CA GLU A 103 -7.03 -6.69 -5.46
C GLU A 103 -5.93 -6.46 -6.49
N ILE A 104 -4.79 -5.99 -6.02
CA ILE A 104 -3.56 -5.80 -6.79
C ILE A 104 -2.65 -7.00 -6.57
N TRP A 105 -2.13 -7.53 -7.68
CA TRP A 105 -1.06 -8.52 -7.67
C TRP A 105 -0.03 -8.32 -8.77
N GLY A 106 1.17 -8.84 -8.52
CA GLY A 106 2.32 -8.78 -9.42
C GLY A 106 3.41 -7.86 -8.88
N GLY A 107 4.66 -8.12 -9.26
CA GLY A 107 5.80 -7.28 -8.86
C GLY A 107 6.08 -7.26 -7.35
N GLY A 108 5.74 -8.32 -6.61
CA GLY A 108 5.88 -8.38 -5.15
C GLY A 108 4.76 -7.66 -4.38
N LEU A 109 3.60 -7.47 -5.01
CA LEU A 109 2.43 -6.83 -4.42
C LEU A 109 1.33 -7.86 -4.18
N SER A 110 0.65 -7.74 -3.04
CA SER A 110 -0.56 -8.46 -2.69
C SER A 110 -1.42 -7.55 -1.80
N VAL A 111 -2.16 -6.63 -2.42
CA VAL A 111 -2.87 -5.56 -1.70
C VAL A 111 -4.34 -5.52 -2.12
N THR A 112 -5.25 -5.39 -1.15
CA THR A 112 -6.68 -5.30 -1.39
C THR A 112 -7.21 -3.92 -1.01
N LEU A 113 -7.99 -3.31 -1.89
CA LEU A 113 -8.83 -2.16 -1.61
C LEU A 113 -10.27 -2.63 -1.37
N ARG A 114 -10.80 -2.36 -0.19
CA ARG A 114 -12.18 -2.67 0.19
C ARG A 114 -12.95 -1.40 0.41
N LYS A 115 -14.22 -1.41 0.02
CA LYS A 115 -15.13 -0.32 0.34
C LYS A 115 -15.62 -0.47 1.78
N ARG A 116 -15.43 0.57 2.61
CA ARG A 116 -15.89 0.64 3.99
C ARG A 116 -17.08 1.61 4.05
N GLY A 117 -18.30 1.07 4.08
CA GLY A 117 -19.52 1.88 4.07
C GLY A 117 -19.83 2.50 2.70
N ALA A 118 -20.42 3.69 2.69
CA ALA A 118 -20.96 4.30 1.47
C ALA A 118 -19.90 4.96 0.57
N SER A 119 -18.85 5.50 1.18
CA SER A 119 -17.92 6.44 0.54
C SER A 119 -16.46 6.26 0.97
N ASP A 120 -16.20 5.52 2.04
CA ASP A 120 -14.83 5.31 2.53
C ASP A 120 -14.25 4.01 1.97
N TYR A 121 -12.93 3.94 1.95
CA TYR A 121 -12.19 2.76 1.49
C TYR A 121 -11.08 2.42 2.48
N GLU A 122 -10.69 1.16 2.46
CA GLU A 122 -9.62 0.59 3.27
C GLU A 122 -8.67 -0.14 2.33
N LEU A 123 -7.39 0.19 2.40
CA LEU A 123 -6.33 -0.39 1.60
C LEU A 123 -5.43 -1.23 2.52
N SER A 124 -5.42 -2.55 2.36
CA SER A 124 -4.63 -3.43 3.21
C SER A 124 -3.95 -4.55 2.44
N GLY A 125 -2.70 -4.89 2.81
CA GLY A 125 -1.98 -6.03 2.26
C GLY A 125 -0.47 -5.90 2.35
N PHE A 126 0.26 -6.62 1.50
CA PHE A 126 1.72 -6.70 1.54
C PHE A 126 2.36 -6.09 0.29
N VAL A 127 3.46 -5.37 0.52
CA VAL A 127 4.29 -4.74 -0.51
C VAL A 127 5.74 -5.12 -0.27
N ASP A 128 6.36 -5.79 -1.23
CA ASP A 128 7.78 -6.09 -1.22
C ASP A 128 8.59 -4.85 -1.62
N GLU A 129 9.00 -4.10 -0.60
CA GLU A 129 9.89 -2.96 -0.77
C GLU A 129 11.32 -3.43 -1.05
N ASP A 130 12.07 -2.57 -1.73
CA ASP A 130 13.47 -2.87 -2.01
C ASP A 130 14.31 -2.87 -0.73
N GLN A 131 15.38 -3.67 -0.72
CA GLN A 131 16.28 -3.74 0.43
C GLN A 131 16.78 -2.34 0.84
N PRO A 132 16.84 -2.04 2.15
CA PRO A 132 16.77 -2.98 3.29
C PRO A 132 15.37 -3.28 3.82
N ASN A 133 14.32 -2.78 3.17
CA ASN A 133 13.00 -2.62 3.79
C ASN A 133 12.12 -3.87 3.79
N GLY A 134 12.37 -4.81 2.88
CA GLY A 134 11.69 -6.11 2.83
C GLY A 134 10.19 -6.02 2.57
N SER A 135 9.49 -7.14 2.78
CA SER A 135 8.03 -7.17 2.69
C SER A 135 7.41 -6.41 3.86
N ARG A 136 6.53 -5.46 3.55
CA ARG A 136 5.83 -4.63 4.54
C ARG A 136 4.33 -4.83 4.42
N HIS A 137 3.69 -4.91 5.57
CA HIS A 137 2.24 -4.81 5.63
C HIS A 137 1.85 -3.33 5.59
N ILE A 138 0.93 -2.98 4.71
CA ILE A 138 0.25 -1.68 4.68
C ILE A 138 -1.21 -1.88 5.05
N ASP A 139 -1.74 -0.94 5.80
CA ASP A 139 -3.16 -0.83 6.15
C ASP A 139 -3.46 0.66 6.18
N VAL A 140 -4.39 1.17 5.39
CA VAL A 140 -4.61 2.61 5.25
C VAL A 140 -6.09 2.89 5.02
N ASP A 141 -6.65 3.79 5.81
CA ASP A 141 -8.00 4.30 5.62
C ASP A 141 -8.02 5.48 4.64
N LEU A 142 -8.86 5.41 3.62
CA LEU A 142 -9.20 6.53 2.74
C LEU A 142 -10.60 7.02 3.10
N ARG A 143 -10.68 8.15 3.81
CA ARG A 143 -11.95 8.71 4.26
C ARG A 143 -12.40 9.82 3.33
N GLN A 144 -13.58 9.69 2.74
CA GLN A 144 -14.05 10.68 1.81
C GLN A 144 -14.37 11.99 2.54
N TRP A 145 -13.93 13.11 1.98
CA TRP A 145 -14.30 14.44 2.47
C TRP A 145 -14.65 15.37 1.31
N GLY A 146 -15.63 16.24 1.54
CA GLY A 146 -16.09 17.18 0.51
C GLY A 146 -16.80 16.47 -0.65
N SER A 147 -16.09 16.25 -1.76
CA SER A 147 -16.64 15.74 -3.02
C SER A 147 -16.27 14.28 -3.29
N PRO A 148 -17.06 13.53 -4.10
CA PRO A 148 -16.69 12.19 -4.52
C PRO A 148 -15.31 12.16 -5.18
N GLY A 149 -14.46 11.23 -4.76
CA GLY A 149 -13.07 11.12 -5.25
C GLY A 149 -12.06 11.98 -4.50
N SER A 150 -12.48 12.73 -3.46
CA SER A 150 -11.57 13.44 -2.56
C SER A 150 -11.49 12.73 -1.21
N PHE A 151 -10.28 12.45 -0.73
CA PHE A 151 -10.03 11.60 0.44
C PHE A 151 -8.97 12.19 1.35
N SER A 152 -9.11 11.94 2.65
CA SER A 152 -8.06 12.11 3.63
C SER A 152 -7.54 10.72 3.93
N VAL A 153 -6.23 10.57 3.81
CA VAL A 153 -5.53 9.31 3.96
C VAL A 153 -4.64 9.46 5.17
N TRP A 154 -4.98 8.77 6.25
CA TRP A 154 -4.20 8.80 7.48
C TRP A 154 -3.91 7.38 7.92
N GLU A 155 -2.66 7.14 8.30
CA GLU A 155 -2.24 6.00 9.13
C GLU A 155 -0.88 6.34 9.80
N SER A 156 -0.34 5.45 10.61
CA SER A 156 1.05 5.50 11.07
C SER A 156 2.02 5.62 9.88
N GLY A 157 2.64 6.80 9.75
CA GLY A 157 3.63 7.10 8.72
C GLY A 157 3.07 7.59 7.39
N VAL A 158 1.77 7.90 7.30
CA VAL A 158 1.14 8.48 6.11
C VAL A 158 0.15 9.56 6.53
N ASN A 159 0.31 10.75 5.97
CA ASN A 159 -0.70 11.80 6.05
C ASN A 159 -0.82 12.47 4.68
N LEU A 160 -1.83 12.07 3.91
CA LEU A 160 -2.05 12.56 2.56
C LEU A 160 -3.47 13.09 2.39
N ASP A 161 -3.57 14.10 1.54
CA ASP A 161 -4.80 14.72 1.09
C ASP A 161 -4.95 14.49 -0.40
N VAL A 162 -6.00 13.77 -0.79
CA VAL A 162 -6.38 13.47 -2.17
C VAL A 162 -7.50 14.40 -2.57
N ARG A 163 -7.29 15.21 -3.62
CA ARG A 163 -8.28 16.17 -4.12
C ARG A 163 -8.53 15.95 -5.61
N LYS A 164 -9.79 15.70 -5.94
CA LYS A 164 -10.24 15.60 -7.33
C LYS A 164 -10.56 16.99 -7.90
N PHE A 165 -10.02 17.26 -9.09
CA PHE A 165 -10.20 18.48 -9.89
C PHE A 165 -10.63 18.10 -11.31
N GLY A 166 -11.92 17.89 -11.53
CA GLY A 166 -12.44 17.48 -12.83
C GLY A 166 -11.95 16.07 -13.21
N SER A 167 -11.13 15.97 -14.27
CA SER A 167 -10.54 14.72 -14.76
C SER A 167 -9.11 14.47 -14.27
N SER A 168 -8.67 15.21 -13.25
CA SER A 168 -7.35 15.07 -12.65
C SER A 168 -7.47 15.08 -11.14
N THR A 169 -6.55 14.41 -10.46
CA THR A 169 -6.51 14.34 -9.00
C THR A 169 -5.10 14.61 -8.52
N SER A 170 -5.00 15.44 -7.49
CA SER A 170 -3.75 15.72 -6.81
C SER A 170 -3.74 14.99 -5.47
N VAL A 171 -2.62 14.34 -5.15
CA VAL A 171 -2.33 13.77 -3.85
C VAL A 171 -1.14 14.51 -3.25
N SER A 172 -1.30 15.05 -2.06
CA SER A 172 -0.28 15.86 -1.41
C SER A 172 -0.19 15.58 0.07
N GLY A 173 1.00 15.72 0.65
CA GLY A 173 1.23 15.52 2.08
C GLY A 173 2.62 14.95 2.34
N ASP A 174 2.73 14.09 3.34
CA ASP A 174 4.01 13.54 3.78
C ASP A 174 3.89 12.05 4.12
N ILE A 175 4.98 11.30 3.86
CA ILE A 175 5.12 9.90 4.24
C ILE A 175 6.44 9.65 4.97
N GLU A 176 6.41 8.75 5.93
CA GLU A 176 7.56 8.22 6.65
C GLU A 176 8.09 7.01 5.89
N LEU A 177 9.23 7.14 5.19
CA LEU A 177 9.75 6.10 4.28
C LEU A 177 10.11 4.77 4.97
N ASP A 178 10.33 4.79 6.27
CA ASP A 178 10.57 3.60 7.10
C ASP A 178 9.29 2.81 7.38
N ARG A 179 8.12 3.44 7.32
CA ARG A 179 6.81 2.79 7.53
C ARG A 179 6.07 2.56 6.22
N PHE A 180 6.07 3.56 5.34
CA PHE A 180 5.34 3.56 4.09
C PHE A 180 6.29 3.86 2.94
N GLY A 181 6.65 2.81 2.19
CA GLY A 181 7.65 2.93 1.13
C GLY A 181 7.09 3.54 -0.16
N LYS A 182 7.98 3.76 -1.12
CA LYS A 182 7.64 4.36 -2.42
C LYS A 182 6.76 3.42 -3.26
N LYS A 183 6.95 2.09 -3.17
CA LYS A 183 6.07 1.15 -3.86
C LYS A 183 4.67 1.14 -3.24
N ALA A 184 4.58 1.22 -1.91
CA ALA A 184 3.29 1.39 -1.24
C ALA A 184 2.56 2.67 -1.68
N LEU A 185 3.29 3.78 -1.83
CA LEU A 185 2.75 5.03 -2.38
C LEU A 185 2.29 4.88 -3.84
N ALA A 186 3.06 4.17 -4.68
CA ALA A 186 2.64 3.87 -6.05
C ALA A 186 1.35 3.02 -6.08
N VAL A 187 1.24 2.01 -5.21
CA VAL A 187 0.04 1.18 -5.05
C VAL A 187 -1.18 2.03 -4.66
N LEU A 188 -1.03 2.94 -3.70
CA LEU A 188 -2.09 3.88 -3.33
C LEU A 188 -2.54 4.70 -4.54
N GLY A 189 -1.60 5.26 -5.31
CA GLY A 189 -1.91 6.02 -6.52
C GLY A 189 -2.65 5.20 -7.58
N VAL A 190 -2.27 3.94 -7.79
CA VAL A 190 -2.98 3.02 -8.70
C VAL A 190 -4.43 2.81 -8.24
N PHE A 191 -4.66 2.60 -6.94
CA PHE A 191 -6.01 2.42 -6.42
C PHE A 191 -6.85 3.70 -6.48
N VAL A 192 -6.26 4.87 -6.27
CA VAL A 192 -6.97 6.15 -6.47
C VAL A 192 -7.43 6.30 -7.93
N ALA A 193 -6.56 5.96 -8.90
CA ALA A 193 -6.95 5.94 -10.31
C ALA A 193 -8.09 4.94 -10.61
N VAL A 194 -8.08 3.76 -9.97
CA VAL A 194 -9.18 2.78 -10.08
C VAL A 194 -10.47 3.35 -9.50
N ILE A 195 -10.42 3.97 -8.32
CA ILE A 195 -11.60 4.63 -7.71
C ILE A 195 -12.16 5.70 -8.66
N GLU A 196 -11.30 6.53 -9.25
CA GLU A 196 -11.73 7.55 -10.21
C GLU A 196 -12.42 6.97 -11.43
N SER A 197 -11.85 5.93 -12.03
CA SER A 197 -12.46 5.21 -13.15
C SER A 197 -13.85 4.69 -12.81
N GLU A 198 -14.05 4.17 -11.59
CA GLU A 198 -15.36 3.68 -11.16
C GLU A 198 -16.35 4.83 -10.86
N LEU A 199 -15.87 5.99 -10.41
CA LEU A 199 -16.69 7.17 -10.15
C LEU A 199 -17.11 7.90 -11.43
N ASP A 200 -16.27 7.88 -12.46
CA ASP A 200 -16.53 8.56 -13.74
C ASP A 200 -17.45 7.78 -14.67
N LYS A 201 -17.73 6.50 -14.35
CA LYS A 201 -18.71 5.71 -15.11
C LYS A 201 -20.10 6.34 -15.00
N PRO A 202 -20.84 6.46 -16.12
CA PRO A 202 -22.26 6.79 -16.05
C PRO A 202 -22.93 5.79 -15.13
N LYS A 203 -23.66 6.26 -14.12
CA LYS A 203 -24.53 5.38 -13.32
C LYS A 203 -25.44 4.67 -14.32
N GLU A 204 -25.36 3.34 -14.40
CA GLU A 204 -26.29 2.54 -15.18
C GLU A 204 -27.70 2.89 -14.70
N GLU A 205 -28.46 3.64 -15.53
CA GLU A 205 -29.86 3.89 -15.25
C GLU A 205 -30.57 2.54 -15.19
N PRO A 206 -31.36 2.26 -14.13
CA PRO A 206 -32.07 1.00 -14.05
C PRO A 206 -32.97 0.88 -15.28
N ALA A 207 -32.79 -0.21 -16.04
CA ALA A 207 -33.56 -0.46 -17.24
C ALA A 207 -35.06 -0.26 -16.98
N PRO A 208 -35.80 0.40 -17.89
CA PRO A 208 -37.22 0.63 -17.69
C PRO A 208 -37.91 -0.72 -17.47
N LYS A 209 -38.57 -0.86 -16.32
CA LYS A 209 -39.41 -2.02 -16.04
C LYS A 209 -40.46 -2.09 -17.14
N LYS A 210 -40.43 -3.16 -17.93
CA LYS A 210 -41.47 -3.49 -18.91
C LYS A 210 -42.73 -3.95 -18.21
#